data_AF-T0YZ28-F1
#
_entry.id   AF-T0YZ28-F1
#
_cell.length_a   1.000
_cell.length_b   1.000
_cell.length_c   1.000
_cell.angle_alpha   90.00
_cell.angle_beta   90.00
_cell.angle_gamma   90.00
#
_symmetry.space_group_name_H-M   'P 1'
#
loop_
_entity.id
_entity.type
_entity.pdbx_description
1 polymer ?
#
loop_
_entity_poly.entity_id
_entity_poly.type
_entity_poly.pdbx_seq_one_letter_code
_entity_poly.pdbx_strand_id
1 'polypeptide(L)'
;RIGKMPIRVVKDSPGFVVNRINAPESLFFCLLLEKRIDTPDAIDRFARGQGLPMGPYELMDYVGIDTVVHSLEYYAKRDIT
;
A
#
# COMPACT_ATOMS: atom_id res chain seq x y z
N ARG A 1 -12.90 -9.00 -24.63
CA ARG A 1 -13.23 -8.71 -23.21
C ARG A 1 -12.14 -9.35 -22.34
N ILE A 2 -11.62 -8.64 -21.32
CA ILE A 2 -10.44 -9.08 -20.51
C ILE A 2 -10.88 -9.80 -19.19
N GLY A 3 -12.17 -10.07 -18.99
CA GLY A 3 -12.67 -10.75 -17.78
C GLY A 3 -12.54 -9.95 -16.48
N LYS A 4 -12.38 -8.62 -16.57
CA LYS A 4 -12.33 -7.70 -15.42
C LYS A 4 -13.68 -7.01 -15.21
N MET A 5 -14.04 -6.80 -13.95
CA MET A 5 -15.21 -6.00 -13.57
C MET A 5 -14.81 -4.52 -13.47
N PRO A 6 -15.38 -3.63 -14.31
CA PRO A 6 -15.03 -2.22 -14.27
C PRO A 6 -15.65 -1.54 -13.04
N ILE A 7 -14.92 -0.59 -12.47
CA ILE A 7 -15.40 0.28 -11.39
C ILE A 7 -15.61 1.68 -11.98
N ARG A 8 -16.80 2.26 -11.77
CA ARG A 8 -17.10 3.63 -12.22
C ARG A 8 -16.47 4.64 -11.26
N VAL A 9 -15.54 5.44 -11.77
CA VAL A 9 -14.94 6.55 -11.03
C VAL A 9 -15.91 7.75 -11.08
N VAL A 10 -16.36 8.19 -9.90
CA VAL A 10 -17.30 9.34 -9.79
C VAL A 10 -16.55 10.67 -9.76
N LYS A 11 -15.32 10.70 -9.23
CA LYS A 11 -14.45 11.86 -9.16
C LYS A 11 -13.02 11.46 -9.51
N ASP A 12 -12.44 12.13 -10.49
CA ASP A 12 -11.05 11.91 -10.85
C ASP A 12 -10.12 12.44 -9.75
N SER A 13 -9.13 11.63 -9.42
CA SER A 13 -8.23 11.90 -8.31
C SER A 13 -7.03 10.94 -8.35
N PRO A 14 -5.81 11.39 -8.01
CA PRO A 14 -4.59 10.58 -8.16
C PRO A 14 -4.65 9.24 -7.41
N GLY A 15 -4.23 8.18 -8.10
CA GLY A 15 -4.19 6.83 -7.55
C GLY A 15 -5.55 6.11 -7.50
N PHE A 16 -6.59 6.67 -8.13
CA PHE A 16 -7.93 6.12 -8.14
C PHE A 16 -8.39 5.77 -6.71
N VAL A 17 -9.08 4.64 -6.53
CA VAL A 17 -9.50 4.15 -5.22
C VAL A 17 -8.37 3.37 -4.54
N VAL A 18 -7.71 2.46 -5.26
CA VAL A 18 -6.79 1.47 -4.66
C VAL A 18 -5.48 2.10 -4.22
N ASN A 19 -4.77 2.84 -5.07
CA ASN A 19 -3.45 3.37 -4.70
C ASN A 19 -3.57 4.48 -3.65
N ARG A 20 -4.73 5.16 -3.58
CA ARG A 20 -5.01 6.11 -2.49
C ARG A 20 -5.09 5.44 -1.13
N ILE A 21 -5.60 4.22 -1.05
CA ILE A 21 -5.68 3.45 0.20
C ILE A 21 -4.33 2.80 0.49
N ASN A 22 -3.67 2.22 -0.52
CA ASN A 22 -2.43 1.49 -0.35
C ASN A 22 -1.24 2.38 0.04
N ALA A 23 -1.17 3.63 -0.43
CA ALA A 23 -0.06 4.52 -0.10
C ALA A 23 0.08 4.82 1.42
N PRO A 24 -0.96 5.31 2.13
CA PRO A 24 -0.86 5.52 3.57
C PRO A 24 -0.71 4.22 4.36
N GLU A 25 -1.32 3.13 3.90
CA GLU A 25 -1.12 1.79 4.48
C GLU A 25 0.36 1.37 4.40
N SER A 26 0.98 1.50 3.22
CA SER A 26 2.38 1.15 3.01
C SER A 26 3.29 2.00 3.90
N LEU A 27 3.02 3.31 4.00
CA LEU A 27 3.75 4.19 4.90
C LEU A 27 3.61 3.75 6.36
N PHE A 28 2.40 3.38 6.79
CA PHE A 28 2.16 2.90 8.14
C PHE A 28 3.01 1.66 8.47
N PHE A 29 3.06 0.68 7.57
CA PHE A 29 3.91 -0.49 7.77
C PHE A 29 5.40 -0.16 7.76
N CYS A 30 5.86 0.78 6.92
CA CYS A 30 7.23 1.29 7.00
C CYS A 30 7.54 1.92 8.36
N LEU A 31 6.61 2.68 8.94
CA LEU A 31 6.76 3.31 10.25
C LEU A 31 6.81 2.29 11.40
N LEU A 32 6.05 1.19 11.31
CA LEU A 32 6.14 0.10 12.30
C LEU A 32 7.52 -0.55 12.31
N LEU A 33 8.08 -0.74 11.11
CA LEU A 33 9.43 -1.26 10.90
C LEU A 33 10.49 -0.30 11.45
N GLU A 34 10.37 0.99 11.14
CA GLU A 34 11.26 2.04 11.63
C GLU A 34 11.28 2.10 13.17
N LYS A 35 10.08 2.01 13.79
CA LYS A 35 9.92 1.99 15.25
C LYS A 35 10.29 0.65 15.90
N ARG A 36 10.67 -0.36 15.10
CA ARG A 36 11.02 -1.72 15.57
C ARG A 36 9.94 -2.34 16.45
N ILE A 37 8.67 -2.12 16.09
CA ILE A 37 7.53 -2.64 16.86
C ILE A 37 7.49 -4.16 16.82
N ASP A 38 7.76 -4.75 15.65
CA ASP A 38 7.87 -6.19 15.45
C ASP A 38 8.72 -6.47 14.19
N THR A 39 8.94 -7.75 13.90
CA THR A 39 9.63 -8.23 12.69
C THR A 39 8.71 -8.19 11.46
N PRO A 40 9.25 -8.01 10.24
CA PRO A 40 8.46 -8.04 9.01
C PRO A 40 7.59 -9.29 8.86
N ASP A 41 8.17 -10.45 9.14
CA ASP A 41 7.51 -11.75 9.04
C ASP A 41 6.36 -11.92 10.05
N ALA A 42 6.48 -11.37 11.27
CA ALA A 42 5.39 -11.36 12.24
C ALA A 42 4.23 -10.48 11.81
N ILE A 43 4.51 -9.30 11.27
CA ILE A 43 3.49 -8.37 10.74
C ILE A 43 2.81 -8.96 9.50
N ASP A 44 3.56 -9.61 8.62
CA ASP A 44 2.99 -10.30 7.45
C ASP A 44 2.08 -11.47 7.87
N ARG A 45 2.45 -12.24 8.89
CA ARG A 45 1.55 -13.25 9.47
C ARG A 45 0.31 -12.63 10.09
N PHE A 46 0.45 -11.55 10.84
CA PHE A 46 -0.66 -10.84 11.45
C PHE A 46 -1.64 -10.34 10.38
N ALA A 47 -1.13 -9.69 9.34
CA ALA A 47 -1.91 -9.19 8.21
C ALA A 47 -2.72 -10.30 7.53
N ARG A 48 -2.09 -11.45 7.23
CA ARG A 48 -2.80 -12.62 6.69
C ARG A 48 -3.89 -13.13 7.63
N GLY A 49 -3.64 -13.11 8.94
CA GLY A 49 -4.63 -13.42 9.97
C GLY A 49 -5.84 -12.46 10.01
N GLN A 50 -5.68 -11.23 9.53
CA GLN A 50 -6.76 -10.25 9.36
C GLN A 50 -7.52 -10.39 8.02
N GLY A 51 -7.20 -11.40 7.21
CA GLY A 51 -7.86 -11.66 5.94
C GLY A 51 -7.23 -10.94 4.74
N LEU A 52 -6.06 -10.31 4.91
CA LEU A 52 -5.29 -9.81 3.77
C LEU A 52 -4.73 -11.01 2.97
N PRO A 53 -4.83 -11.00 1.64
CA PRO A 53 -4.39 -12.12 0.81
C PRO A 53 -2.86 -12.28 0.80
N MET A 54 -2.13 -11.21 1.12
CA MET A 54 -0.67 -11.15 1.11
C MET A 54 -0.22 -10.25 2.27
N GLY A 55 0.95 -10.55 2.84
CA GLY A 55 1.56 -9.68 3.85
C GLY A 55 1.93 -8.33 3.24
N PRO A 56 1.86 -7.22 3.98
CA PRO A 56 2.24 -5.91 3.47
C PRO A 56 3.69 -5.84 2.98
N TYR A 57 4.63 -6.49 3.66
CA TYR A 57 6.04 -6.45 3.24
C TYR A 57 6.28 -7.38 2.04
N GLU A 58 5.70 -8.58 2.05
CA GLU A 58 5.67 -9.45 0.87
C GLU A 58 5.07 -8.74 -0.36
N LEU A 59 4.01 -7.95 -0.18
CA LEU A 59 3.40 -7.17 -1.25
C LEU A 59 4.34 -6.07 -1.75
N MET A 60 5.03 -5.36 -0.85
CA MET A 60 6.01 -4.35 -1.24
C MET A 60 7.18 -4.96 -2.03
N ASP A 61 7.66 -6.14 -1.63
CA ASP A 61 8.69 -6.88 -2.36
C ASP A 61 8.21 -7.29 -3.76
N TYR A 62 6.95 -7.73 -3.88
CA TYR A 62 6.33 -8.07 -5.17
C TYR A 62 6.16 -6.85 -6.09
N VAL A 63 5.79 -5.70 -5.55
CA VAL A 63 5.64 -4.44 -6.29
C VAL A 63 7.00 -3.83 -6.67
N GLY A 64 8.02 -4.06 -5.85
CA GLY A 64 9.34 -3.44 -5.95
C GLY A 64 9.43 -2.15 -5.14
N ILE A 65 10.47 -2.06 -4.31
CA ILE A 65 10.68 -0.95 -3.36
C ILE A 65 10.83 0.40 -4.07
N ASP A 66 11.49 0.45 -5.24
CA ASP A 66 11.63 1.69 -6.01
C ASP A 66 10.26 2.29 -6.40
N THR A 67 9.31 1.43 -6.78
CA THR A 67 7.93 1.82 -7.10
C THR A 67 7.21 2.34 -5.87
N VAL A 68 7.37 1.67 -4.72
CA VAL A 68 6.76 2.07 -3.45
C VAL A 68 7.28 3.44 -3.02
N VAL A 69 8.60 3.64 -3.02
CA VAL A 69 9.23 4.92 -2.69
C VAL A 69 8.76 6.03 -3.62
N HIS A 70 8.75 5.78 -4.94
CA HIS A 70 8.27 6.76 -5.92
C HIS A 70 6.82 7.17 -5.66
N SER A 71 5.94 6.21 -5.36
CA SER A 71 4.54 6.48 -5.01
C SER A 71 4.43 7.31 -3.72
N LEU A 72 5.18 6.98 -2.68
CA LEU A 72 5.15 7.70 -1.40
C LEU A 72 5.66 9.13 -1.55
N GLU A 73 6.75 9.34 -2.29
CA GLU A 73 7.25 10.68 -2.61
C GLU A 73 6.23 11.52 -3.39
N TYR A 74 5.52 10.90 -4.34
CA TYR A 74 4.46 11.58 -5.08
C TYR A 74 3.37 12.12 -4.14
N TYR A 75 2.96 11.32 -3.15
CA TYR A 75 1.97 11.74 -2.16
C TYR A 75 2.52 12.74 -1.14
N ALA A 76 3.79 12.65 -0.75
CA ALA A 76 4.42 13.60 0.17
C ALA A 76 4.60 15.00 -0.43
N LYS A 77 4.88 15.09 -1.74
CA LYS A 77 5.05 16.37 -2.46
C LYS A 77 3.73 17.10 -2.71
N ARG A 78 2.59 16.41 -2.58
CA ARG A 78 1.28 17.04 -2.66
C ARG A 78 0.86 17.42 -1.25
N ASP A 79 0.59 18.70 -1.01
CA ASP A 79 -0.20 19.11 0.14
C ASP A 79 -1.50 18.32 0.13
N ILE A 80 -1.63 17.36 1.05
CA ILE A 80 -2.91 16.73 1.38
C ILE A 80 -3.54 17.66 2.43
N THR A 81 -3.95 18.85 1.98
CA THR A 81 -4.85 19.76 2.70
C THR A 81 -5.97 20.19 1.78
#